data_AF-A0A662GS14-F1
#
_entry.id   AF-A0A662GS14-F1
#
_cell.length_a   1.000
_cell.length_b   1.000
_cell.length_c   1.000
_cell.angle_alpha   90.00
_cell.angle_beta   90.00
_cell.angle_gamma   90.00
#
_symmetry.space_group_name_H-M   'P 1'
#
loop_
_entity.id
_entity.type
_entity.pdbx_description
1 polymer ?
#
loop_
_entity_poly.entity_id
_entity_poly.type
_entity_poly.pdbx_seq_one_letter_code
_entity_poly.pdbx_strand_id
1 'polypeptide(L)'
;MFKKDEILKINLLPVEKYFPRILKKQNIFTRLQKLWLEAHVEELEVIFEELSKKLGFAAAYRDLPIFKNYAEVDSLASKKKYGKTIIVDRFSFYVPYHVDPVNFGIYFRAKRIENDFRKFAHFVYYLLKNRELLFLRDEYPSRWVHFRSLVNRPKEFIVSLFVAYISHLYFHALTHHIIEDISMYLELIKKGKYSPVRSIDEEKFAEWVAFKTMESYKVPEVLYQSRKAERLINMFSYMLPPADPEKIVDVTFAIPTLLYVHFNSHEATIFSPEVTKEVSQCFSIIWEVMKHLHFTLETDPLELPEGYTVFTRIFLTRY
;
A
#
# COMPACT_ATOMS: atom_id res chain seq x y z
N MET A 1 28.13 26.27 -7.89
CA MET A 1 26.99 26.94 -7.24
C MET A 1 25.77 26.63 -8.09
N PHE A 2 24.86 25.77 -7.61
CA PHE A 2 23.65 25.42 -8.38
C PHE A 2 22.80 26.67 -8.59
N LYS A 3 22.24 26.84 -9.80
CA LYS A 3 21.29 27.92 -10.04
C LYS A 3 20.03 27.67 -9.22
N LYS A 4 19.38 28.72 -8.70
CA LYS A 4 18.13 28.62 -7.91
C LYS A 4 17.07 27.75 -8.60
N ASP A 5 17.00 27.83 -9.93
CA ASP A 5 16.06 27.04 -10.75
C ASP A 5 16.42 25.55 -10.82
N GLU A 6 17.69 25.19 -10.71
CA GLU A 6 18.15 23.80 -10.65
C GLU A 6 17.81 23.17 -9.29
N ILE A 7 18.01 23.94 -8.20
CA ILE A 7 17.63 23.50 -6.85
C ILE A 7 16.12 23.29 -6.75
N LEU A 8 15.32 24.20 -7.32
CA LEU A 8 13.86 24.04 -7.34
C LEU A 8 13.44 22.81 -8.14
N LYS A 9 13.99 22.62 -9.35
CA LYS A 9 13.64 21.46 -10.20
C LYS A 9 13.92 20.11 -9.54
N ILE A 10 14.99 19.99 -8.73
CA ILE A 10 15.32 18.75 -8.02
C ILE A 10 14.30 18.42 -6.94
N ASN A 11 13.64 19.43 -6.36
CA ASN A 11 12.67 19.29 -5.26
C ASN A 11 11.21 19.34 -5.75
N LEU A 12 10.97 19.34 -7.06
CA LEU A 12 9.62 19.25 -7.62
C LEU A 12 9.20 17.79 -7.77
N LEU A 13 7.98 17.47 -7.32
CA LEU A 13 7.35 16.21 -7.65
C LEU A 13 7.18 16.10 -9.17
N PRO A 14 7.65 15.01 -9.80
CA PRO A 14 7.60 14.87 -11.25
C PRO A 14 6.15 14.74 -11.71
N VAL A 15 5.73 15.50 -12.72
CA VAL A 15 4.40 15.32 -13.32
C VAL A 15 4.45 14.11 -14.26
N GLU A 16 4.07 12.94 -13.76
CA GLU A 16 4.17 11.69 -14.50
C GLU A 16 3.11 10.67 -14.08
N LYS A 17 2.86 9.70 -14.96
CA LYS A 17 2.16 8.47 -14.63
C LYS A 17 3.18 7.41 -14.26
N TYR A 18 2.93 6.70 -13.18
CA TYR A 18 3.74 5.56 -12.79
C TYR A 18 3.49 4.38 -13.73
N PHE A 19 4.57 3.77 -14.17
CA PHE A 19 4.55 2.52 -14.91
C PHE A 19 5.83 1.74 -14.58
N PRO A 20 5.74 0.51 -14.03
CA PRO A 20 6.92 -0.24 -13.62
C PRO A 20 7.92 -0.37 -14.77
N ARG A 21 9.18 -0.01 -14.52
CA ARG A 21 10.23 0.00 -15.55
C ARG A 21 10.35 -1.35 -16.26
N ILE A 22 10.20 -2.44 -15.51
CA ILE A 22 10.31 -3.82 -16.01
C ILE A 22 9.19 -4.14 -17.03
N LEU A 23 8.00 -3.58 -16.83
CA LEU A 23 6.85 -3.78 -17.71
C LEU A 23 6.92 -2.96 -18.99
N LYS A 24 7.86 -2.00 -19.12
CA LYS A 24 7.99 -1.19 -20.35
C LYS A 24 8.27 -2.05 -21.59
N LYS A 25 8.76 -3.28 -21.38
CA LYS A 25 8.81 -4.34 -22.40
C LYS A 25 7.38 -4.88 -22.62
N GLN A 26 6.66 -4.32 -23.60
CA GLN A 26 5.23 -4.60 -23.86
C GLN A 26 4.84 -6.09 -23.84
N ASN A 27 5.69 -6.97 -24.38
CA ASN A 27 5.42 -8.42 -24.42
C ASN A 27 5.26 -9.06 -23.03
N ILE A 28 5.93 -8.54 -22.01
CA ILE A 28 5.81 -9.06 -20.64
C ILE A 28 4.46 -8.69 -20.06
N PHE A 29 4.05 -7.43 -20.22
CA PHE A 29 2.82 -6.91 -19.61
C PHE A 29 1.57 -7.65 -20.07
N THR A 30 1.34 -7.74 -21.39
CA THR A 30 0.18 -8.46 -21.96
C THR A 30 0.17 -9.94 -21.57
N ARG A 31 1.35 -10.56 -21.50
CA ARG A 31 1.49 -11.96 -21.06
C ARG A 31 1.06 -12.14 -19.61
N LEU A 32 1.55 -11.28 -18.70
CA LEU A 32 1.18 -11.35 -17.28
C LEU A 32 -0.31 -11.10 -17.05
N GLN A 33 -0.93 -10.18 -17.79
CA GLN A 33 -2.38 -9.94 -17.72
C GLN A 33 -3.19 -11.17 -18.13
N LYS A 34 -2.77 -11.88 -19.20
CA LYS A 34 -3.44 -13.11 -19.62
C LYS A 34 -3.33 -14.19 -18.55
N LEU A 35 -2.12 -14.40 -18.01
CA LEU A 35 -1.86 -15.41 -16.99
C LEU A 35 -2.58 -15.11 -15.68
N TRP A 36 -2.83 -13.83 -15.36
CA TRP A 36 -3.62 -13.44 -14.19
C TRP A 36 -5.03 -14.03 -14.20
N LEU A 37 -5.68 -14.10 -15.37
CA LEU A 37 -7.03 -14.68 -15.52
C LEU A 37 -7.04 -16.21 -15.35
N GLU A 38 -5.93 -16.86 -15.65
CA GLU A 38 -5.79 -18.32 -15.63
C GLU A 38 -5.21 -18.82 -14.28
N ALA A 39 -4.69 -17.92 -13.45
CA ALA A 39 -3.90 -18.30 -12.29
C ALA A 39 -4.75 -18.85 -11.15
N HIS A 40 -4.61 -20.14 -10.92
CA HIS A 40 -5.11 -20.82 -9.74
C HIS A 40 -4.12 -21.92 -9.33
N VAL A 41 -4.02 -22.16 -8.02
CA VAL A 41 -3.04 -23.12 -7.45
C VAL A 41 -3.68 -23.83 -6.26
N GLU A 42 -4.06 -25.09 -6.46
CA GLU A 42 -4.73 -25.92 -5.46
C GLU A 42 -3.96 -26.02 -4.13
N GLU A 43 -2.63 -26.13 -4.20
CA GLU A 43 -1.76 -26.21 -3.01
C GLU A 43 -1.93 -25.01 -2.06
N LEU A 44 -2.12 -23.81 -2.60
CA LEU A 44 -2.38 -22.62 -1.77
C LEU A 44 -3.82 -22.61 -1.26
N GLU A 45 -4.77 -23.11 -2.05
CA GLU A 45 -6.19 -23.17 -1.68
C GLU A 45 -6.36 -23.99 -0.40
N VAL A 46 -5.73 -25.17 -0.35
CA VAL A 46 -5.71 -26.05 0.84
C VAL A 46 -5.18 -25.31 2.08
N ILE A 47 -4.09 -24.57 1.95
CA ILE A 47 -3.51 -23.81 3.08
C ILE A 47 -4.49 -22.73 3.55
N PHE A 48 -5.10 -21.97 2.64
CA PHE A 48 -6.07 -20.94 2.99
C PHE A 48 -7.35 -21.52 3.63
N GLU A 49 -7.82 -22.68 3.17
CA GLU A 49 -8.96 -23.39 3.78
C GLU A 49 -8.65 -23.93 5.18
N GLU A 50 -7.42 -24.36 5.45
CA GLU A 50 -7.01 -24.75 6.80
C GLU A 50 -7.00 -23.55 7.76
N LEU A 51 -6.66 -22.36 7.27
CA LEU A 51 -6.66 -21.12 8.06
C LEU A 51 -8.07 -20.65 8.39
N SER A 52 -8.99 -20.70 7.42
CA SER A 52 -10.39 -20.30 7.63
C SER A 52 -11.10 -21.15 8.69
N LYS A 53 -10.70 -22.41 8.87
CA LYS A 53 -11.22 -23.30 9.91
C LYS A 53 -10.70 -22.98 11.32
N LYS A 54 -9.56 -22.29 11.44
CA LYS A 54 -8.91 -21.93 12.73
C LYS A 54 -9.30 -20.54 13.24
N LEU A 55 -10.14 -19.82 12.49
CA LEU A 55 -10.51 -18.41 12.66
C LEU A 55 -11.48 -18.16 13.85
N GLY A 56 -11.25 -18.85 14.97
CA GLY A 56 -11.96 -18.71 16.24
C GLY A 56 -11.33 -17.73 17.23
N PHE A 57 -10.24 -17.03 16.85
CA PHE A 57 -9.56 -16.07 17.73
C PHE A 57 -9.61 -14.64 17.18
N ALA A 58 -9.87 -13.71 18.09
CA ALA A 58 -10.34 -12.36 17.87
C ALA A 58 -9.37 -11.46 17.09
N ALA A 59 -9.70 -11.14 15.85
CA ALA A 59 -9.50 -9.77 15.41
C ALA A 59 -10.44 -8.90 16.25
N ALA A 60 -9.87 -8.08 17.13
CA ALA A 60 -10.62 -7.01 17.80
C ALA A 60 -10.96 -5.95 16.73
N TYR A 61 -11.94 -6.28 15.89
CA TYR A 61 -12.45 -5.39 14.88
C TYR A 61 -12.97 -4.12 15.55
N ARG A 62 -12.57 -2.97 15.00
CA ARG A 62 -13.06 -1.67 15.40
C ARG A 62 -13.98 -1.15 14.31
N ASP A 63 -15.25 -1.52 14.45
CA ASP A 63 -16.30 -1.21 13.50
C ASP A 63 -16.99 0.12 13.90
N LEU A 64 -16.68 1.21 13.21
CA LEU A 64 -17.39 2.48 13.41
C LEU A 64 -18.75 2.44 12.69
N PRO A 65 -19.84 2.99 13.28
CA PRO A 65 -21.16 2.98 12.66
C PRO A 65 -21.20 3.57 11.24
N ILE A 66 -20.36 4.58 10.97
CA ILE A 66 -20.27 5.23 9.66
C ILE A 66 -19.80 4.28 8.54
N PHE A 67 -19.01 3.25 8.86
CA PHE A 67 -18.48 2.31 7.85
C PHE A 67 -19.57 1.49 7.17
N LYS A 68 -20.70 1.25 7.86
CA LYS A 68 -21.83 0.52 7.29
C LYS A 68 -22.35 1.17 6.00
N ASN A 69 -22.26 2.49 5.88
CA ASN A 69 -22.71 3.23 4.69
C ASN A 69 -21.78 3.03 3.48
N TYR A 70 -20.57 2.53 3.70
CA TYR A 70 -19.50 2.42 2.70
C TYR A 70 -18.97 0.99 2.53
N ALA A 71 -19.63 0.01 3.14
CA ALA A 71 -19.24 -1.40 3.15
C ALA A 71 -19.10 -2.02 1.74
N GLU A 72 -19.83 -1.49 0.75
CA GLU A 72 -19.73 -1.96 -0.64
C GLU A 72 -19.06 -0.94 -1.58
N VAL A 73 -18.60 0.19 -1.05
CA VAL A 73 -18.02 1.27 -1.85
C VAL A 73 -16.50 1.09 -1.95
N ASP A 74 -15.97 1.16 -3.17
CA ASP A 74 -14.52 1.10 -3.43
C ASP A 74 -13.85 2.46 -3.27
N SER A 75 -14.52 3.56 -3.63
CA SER A 75 -14.01 4.90 -3.39
C SER A 75 -15.10 5.96 -3.41
N LEU A 76 -14.90 7.03 -2.64
CA LEU A 76 -15.66 8.28 -2.75
C LEU A 76 -14.98 9.33 -3.64
N ALA A 77 -13.78 9.02 -4.15
CA ALA A 77 -12.99 9.96 -4.92
C ALA A 77 -13.67 10.35 -6.23
N SER A 78 -13.61 11.65 -6.51
CA SER A 78 -14.29 12.26 -7.64
C SER A 78 -13.54 13.52 -8.09
N LYS A 79 -14.12 14.24 -9.07
CA LYS A 79 -13.60 15.53 -9.52
C LYS A 79 -13.77 16.67 -8.51
N LYS A 80 -14.30 16.40 -7.31
CA LYS A 80 -14.42 17.35 -6.20
C LYS A 80 -13.33 17.10 -5.15
N LYS A 81 -13.01 18.10 -4.35
CA LYS A 81 -12.12 17.95 -3.18
C LYS A 81 -12.81 17.12 -2.09
N TYR A 82 -12.03 16.42 -1.26
CA TYR A 82 -12.59 15.84 -0.04
C TYR A 82 -13.16 16.96 0.85
N GLY A 83 -14.38 16.73 1.36
CA GLY A 83 -15.01 17.58 2.36
C GLY A 83 -14.70 17.07 3.77
N LYS A 84 -15.56 17.38 4.74
CA LYS A 84 -15.53 16.79 6.09
C LYS A 84 -16.10 15.37 6.08
N THR A 85 -15.40 14.45 5.43
CA THR A 85 -15.80 13.05 5.29
C THR A 85 -14.60 12.15 5.50
N ILE A 86 -14.88 10.89 5.86
CA ILE A 86 -13.86 9.85 5.80
C ILE A 86 -13.42 9.62 4.36
N ILE A 87 -12.19 9.16 4.19
CA ILE A 87 -11.69 8.67 2.92
C ILE A 87 -12.00 7.18 2.85
N VAL A 88 -12.65 6.78 1.76
CA VAL A 88 -13.02 5.41 1.50
C VAL A 88 -12.15 4.92 0.37
N ASP A 89 -11.44 3.83 0.63
CA ASP A 89 -10.64 3.08 -0.32
C ASP A 89 -11.15 1.63 -0.38
N ARG A 90 -10.76 0.91 -1.43
CA ARG A 90 -11.15 -0.49 -1.65
C ARG A 90 -10.72 -1.38 -0.49
N PHE A 91 -9.57 -1.11 0.13
CA PHE A 91 -8.97 -1.94 1.17
C PHE A 91 -8.84 -1.25 2.53
N SER A 92 -9.12 0.05 2.62
CA SER A 92 -9.08 0.76 3.89
C SER A 92 -10.12 1.87 4.00
N PHE A 93 -10.43 2.26 5.23
CA PHE A 93 -10.96 3.60 5.52
C PHE A 93 -9.86 4.40 6.20
N TYR A 94 -9.64 5.63 5.74
CA TYR A 94 -8.90 6.60 6.53
C TYR A 94 -9.90 7.57 7.17
N VAL A 95 -9.89 7.61 8.50
CA VAL A 95 -10.70 8.54 9.29
C VAL A 95 -9.81 9.73 9.65
N PRO A 96 -10.02 10.91 9.04
CA PRO A 96 -9.21 12.09 9.33
C PRO A 96 -9.48 12.61 10.75
N TYR A 97 -8.47 13.16 11.42
CA TYR A 97 -8.63 13.72 12.76
C TYR A 97 -9.51 14.99 12.77
N HIS A 98 -9.59 15.73 11.65
CA HIS A 98 -10.51 16.87 11.55
C HIS A 98 -11.99 16.45 11.41
N VAL A 99 -12.25 15.16 11.13
CA VAL A 99 -13.60 14.58 11.07
C VAL A 99 -13.96 13.96 12.41
N ASP A 100 -13.09 13.12 12.97
CA ASP A 100 -13.29 12.47 14.26
C ASP A 100 -11.96 12.35 15.03
N PRO A 101 -11.65 13.30 15.94
CA PRO A 101 -10.39 13.30 16.69
C PRO A 101 -10.27 12.13 17.68
N VAL A 102 -11.36 11.42 17.98
CA VAL A 102 -11.38 10.28 18.91
C VAL A 102 -11.20 8.96 18.18
N ASN A 103 -11.69 8.84 16.95
CA ASN A 103 -11.62 7.62 16.15
C ASN A 103 -10.75 7.72 14.90
N PHE A 104 -9.94 8.78 14.75
CA PHE A 104 -9.04 8.91 13.61
C PHE A 104 -8.07 7.72 13.48
N GLY A 105 -7.63 7.47 12.25
CA GLY A 105 -6.68 6.42 11.94
C GLY A 105 -7.01 5.64 10.67
N ILE A 106 -6.25 4.57 10.46
CA ILE A 106 -6.36 3.68 9.31
C ILE A 106 -7.13 2.43 9.74
N TYR A 107 -8.22 2.11 9.04
CA TYR A 107 -9.06 0.95 9.28
C TYR A 107 -8.99 0.01 8.07
N PHE A 108 -8.23 -1.07 8.18
CA PHE A 108 -8.11 -2.03 7.10
C PHE A 108 -9.33 -2.94 6.99
N ARG A 109 -9.81 -3.09 5.75
CA ARG A 109 -11.00 -3.87 5.39
C ARG A 109 -10.63 -5.33 5.27
N ALA A 110 -10.57 -5.99 6.42
CA ALA A 110 -10.00 -7.32 6.60
C ALA A 110 -10.47 -8.35 5.55
N LYS A 111 -11.79 -8.47 5.36
CA LYS A 111 -12.37 -9.44 4.43
C LYS A 111 -12.04 -9.14 2.97
N ARG A 112 -11.96 -7.85 2.61
CA ARG A 112 -11.59 -7.45 1.25
C ARG A 112 -10.12 -7.73 0.98
N ILE A 113 -9.26 -7.40 1.93
CA ILE A 113 -7.83 -7.71 1.90
C ILE A 113 -7.62 -9.22 1.80
N GLU A 114 -8.30 -10.02 2.61
CA GLU A 114 -8.19 -11.48 2.58
C GLU A 114 -8.54 -12.06 1.20
N ASN A 115 -9.70 -11.69 0.67
CA ASN A 115 -10.15 -12.20 -0.62
C ASN A 115 -9.26 -11.77 -1.78
N ASP A 116 -8.75 -10.53 -1.75
CA ASP A 116 -7.91 -9.98 -2.81
C ASP A 116 -6.48 -10.52 -2.73
N PHE A 117 -5.91 -10.55 -1.53
CA PHE A 117 -4.59 -11.14 -1.29
C PHE A 117 -4.54 -12.62 -1.68
N ARG A 118 -5.60 -13.40 -1.42
CA ARG A 118 -5.68 -14.80 -1.88
C ARG A 118 -5.51 -14.88 -3.39
N LYS A 119 -6.25 -14.07 -4.16
CA LYS A 119 -6.13 -14.01 -5.62
C LYS A 119 -4.72 -13.59 -6.06
N PHE A 120 -4.15 -12.60 -5.39
CA PHE A 120 -2.79 -12.15 -5.65
C PHE A 120 -1.76 -13.27 -5.39
N ALA A 121 -1.90 -14.02 -4.30
CA ALA A 121 -1.03 -15.13 -3.95
C ALA A 121 -1.09 -16.25 -4.99
N HIS A 122 -2.29 -16.64 -5.44
CA HIS A 122 -2.45 -17.60 -6.54
C HIS A 122 -1.76 -17.11 -7.81
N PHE A 123 -1.97 -15.85 -8.18
CA PHE A 123 -1.31 -15.25 -9.34
C PHE A 123 0.21 -15.33 -9.25
N VAL A 124 0.80 -14.82 -8.18
CA VAL A 124 2.26 -14.75 -8.06
C VAL A 124 2.88 -16.14 -7.94
N TYR A 125 2.26 -17.06 -7.20
CA TYR A 125 2.78 -18.42 -7.06
C TYR A 125 2.69 -19.20 -8.37
N TYR A 126 1.58 -19.04 -9.11
CA TYR A 126 1.43 -19.63 -10.42
C TYR A 126 2.54 -19.17 -11.38
N LEU A 127 2.80 -17.86 -11.45
CA LEU A 127 3.88 -17.33 -12.27
C LEU A 127 5.25 -17.84 -11.84
N LEU A 128 5.49 -17.91 -10.53
CA LEU A 128 6.74 -18.40 -9.99
C LEU A 128 6.92 -19.88 -10.36
N LYS A 129 5.95 -20.76 -10.06
CA LYS A 129 5.98 -22.20 -10.34
C LYS A 129 6.26 -22.50 -11.82
N ASN A 130 5.60 -21.77 -12.71
CA ASN A 130 5.73 -21.92 -14.17
C ASN A 130 6.92 -21.19 -14.80
N ARG A 131 7.81 -20.59 -13.99
CA ARG A 131 9.01 -19.87 -14.47
C ARG A 131 8.69 -18.66 -15.36
N GLU A 132 7.51 -18.07 -15.19
CA GLU A 132 7.06 -16.87 -15.91
C GLU A 132 7.79 -15.60 -15.46
N LEU A 133 8.39 -15.63 -14.27
CA LEU A 133 9.12 -14.52 -13.66
C LEU A 133 10.62 -14.50 -13.95
N LEU A 134 11.12 -15.30 -14.91
CA LEU A 134 12.56 -15.40 -15.20
C LEU A 134 13.22 -14.06 -15.55
N PHE A 135 12.47 -13.09 -16.09
CA PHE A 135 12.96 -11.75 -16.37
C PHE A 135 13.46 -11.01 -15.12
N LEU A 136 12.99 -11.37 -13.92
CA LEU A 136 13.46 -10.79 -12.66
C LEU A 136 14.87 -11.25 -12.28
N ARG A 137 15.31 -12.42 -12.77
CA ARG A 137 16.65 -12.95 -12.50
C ARG A 137 17.74 -12.02 -13.02
N ASP A 138 17.55 -11.48 -14.21
CA ASP A 138 18.57 -10.69 -14.89
C ASP A 138 18.69 -9.29 -14.27
N GLU A 139 17.60 -8.76 -13.70
CA GLU A 139 17.58 -7.47 -13.00
C GLU A 139 17.99 -7.59 -11.51
N TYR A 140 17.68 -8.70 -10.85
CA TYR A 140 17.89 -8.90 -9.42
C TYR A 140 18.40 -10.32 -9.07
N PRO A 141 19.61 -10.70 -9.51
CA PRO A 141 20.08 -12.10 -9.46
C PRO A 141 20.13 -12.67 -8.04
N SER A 142 20.64 -11.92 -7.06
CA SER A 142 20.74 -12.38 -5.67
C SER A 142 19.37 -12.56 -5.01
N ARG A 143 18.47 -11.56 -5.13
CA ARG A 143 17.12 -11.66 -4.55
C ARG A 143 16.24 -12.69 -5.26
N TRP A 144 16.45 -12.89 -6.56
CA TRP A 144 15.74 -13.88 -7.35
C TRP A 144 15.94 -15.32 -6.83
N VAL A 145 17.16 -15.68 -6.41
CA VAL A 145 17.43 -17.04 -5.89
C VAL A 145 16.58 -17.33 -4.65
N HIS A 146 16.52 -16.38 -3.72
CA HIS A 146 15.71 -16.48 -2.51
C HIS A 146 14.22 -16.53 -2.84
N PHE A 147 13.73 -15.63 -3.69
CA PHE A 147 12.33 -15.62 -4.11
C PHE A 147 11.93 -16.92 -4.81
N ARG A 148 12.78 -17.44 -5.72
CA ARG A 148 12.54 -18.70 -6.42
C ARG A 148 12.48 -19.91 -5.47
N SER A 149 13.27 -19.90 -4.40
CA SER A 149 13.29 -20.98 -3.41
C SER A 149 11.94 -21.16 -2.68
N LEU A 150 11.11 -20.11 -2.63
CA LEU A 150 9.80 -20.13 -2.00
C LEU A 150 8.78 -21.05 -2.69
N VAL A 151 9.01 -21.48 -3.94
CA VAL A 151 8.13 -22.47 -4.60
C VAL A 151 8.04 -23.79 -3.86
N ASN A 152 9.06 -24.14 -3.07
CA ASN A 152 9.05 -25.36 -2.28
C ASN A 152 8.63 -25.10 -0.82
N ARG A 153 8.17 -23.88 -0.52
CA ARG A 153 7.88 -23.38 0.83
C ARG A 153 6.63 -22.48 0.79
N PRO A 154 5.44 -23.04 0.50
CA PRO A 154 4.24 -22.24 0.22
C PRO A 154 3.76 -21.40 1.41
N LYS A 155 4.02 -21.83 2.66
CA LYS A 155 3.66 -21.03 3.85
C LYS A 155 4.53 -19.79 3.97
N GLU A 156 5.85 -19.96 3.87
CA GLU A 156 6.82 -18.87 3.84
C GLU A 156 6.60 -17.95 2.64
N PHE A 157 6.20 -18.50 1.49
CA PHE A 157 5.78 -17.72 0.32
C PHE A 157 4.62 -16.80 0.66
N ILE A 158 3.53 -17.34 1.23
CA ILE A 158 2.34 -16.57 1.58
C ILE A 158 2.72 -15.43 2.53
N VAL A 159 3.48 -15.70 3.58
CA VAL A 159 3.87 -14.67 4.55
C VAL A 159 4.81 -13.62 3.92
N SER A 160 5.81 -14.03 3.15
CA SER A 160 6.73 -13.10 2.45
C SER A 160 5.96 -12.16 1.52
N LEU A 161 5.02 -12.72 0.75
CA LEU A 161 4.20 -11.97 -0.19
C LEU A 161 3.24 -11.03 0.54
N PHE A 162 2.62 -11.50 1.62
CA PHE A 162 1.66 -10.72 2.39
C PHE A 162 2.29 -9.46 2.96
N VAL A 163 3.51 -9.55 3.51
CA VAL A 163 4.16 -8.37 4.10
C VAL A 163 4.34 -7.27 3.07
N ALA A 164 4.82 -7.62 1.88
CA ALA A 164 4.98 -6.61 0.83
C ALA A 164 3.64 -6.09 0.30
N TYR A 165 2.62 -6.95 0.20
CA TYR A 165 1.25 -6.58 -0.18
C TYR A 165 0.65 -5.57 0.82
N ILE A 166 0.66 -5.89 2.12
CA ILE A 166 0.08 -5.02 3.13
C ILE A 166 0.88 -3.73 3.32
N SER A 167 2.19 -3.76 3.07
CA SER A 167 3.04 -2.57 3.08
C SER A 167 2.61 -1.57 1.99
N HIS A 168 2.28 -2.04 0.78
CA HIS A 168 1.73 -1.18 -0.28
C HIS A 168 0.44 -0.49 0.18
N LEU A 169 -0.52 -1.26 0.68
CA LEU A 169 -1.81 -0.73 1.18
C LEU A 169 -1.61 0.26 2.33
N TYR A 170 -0.65 -0.03 3.22
CA TYR A 170 -0.28 0.85 4.31
C TYR A 170 0.29 2.17 3.80
N PHE A 171 1.21 2.16 2.83
CA PHE A 171 1.78 3.40 2.29
C PHE A 171 0.74 4.24 1.54
N HIS A 172 -0.23 3.61 0.88
CA HIS A 172 -1.39 4.31 0.31
C HIS A 172 -2.18 5.02 1.40
N ALA A 173 -2.64 4.29 2.41
CA ALA A 173 -3.43 4.84 3.50
C ALA A 173 -2.67 5.92 4.31
N LEU A 174 -1.38 5.71 4.56
CA LEU A 174 -0.51 6.69 5.23
C LEU A 174 -0.35 7.98 4.40
N THR A 175 -0.40 7.89 3.08
CA THR A 175 -0.29 9.09 2.24
C THR A 175 -1.45 10.05 2.48
N HIS A 176 -2.66 9.55 2.70
CA HIS A 176 -3.80 10.41 3.08
C HIS A 176 -3.57 11.14 4.40
N HIS A 177 -2.98 10.45 5.39
CA HIS A 177 -2.61 11.08 6.65
C HIS A 177 -1.58 12.19 6.45
N ILE A 178 -0.52 11.94 5.68
CA ILE A 178 0.49 12.95 5.35
C ILE A 178 -0.14 14.16 4.65
N ILE A 179 -1.10 13.92 3.75
CA ILE A 179 -1.82 14.99 3.07
C ILE A 179 -2.70 15.78 4.03
N GLU A 180 -3.34 15.13 5.01
CA GLU A 180 -4.05 15.83 6.10
C GLU A 180 -3.11 16.76 6.87
N ASP A 181 -1.92 16.30 7.24
CA ASP A 181 -0.93 17.10 7.97
C ASP A 181 -0.38 18.25 7.14
N ILE A 182 -0.10 18.03 5.87
CA ILE A 182 0.25 19.10 4.93
C ILE A 182 -0.87 20.14 4.90
N SER A 183 -2.13 19.70 4.87
CA SER A 183 -3.28 20.58 4.79
C SER A 183 -3.48 21.38 6.07
N MET A 184 -3.35 20.74 7.23
CA MET A 184 -3.39 21.42 8.52
C MET A 184 -2.27 22.45 8.63
N TYR A 185 -1.05 22.11 8.21
CA TYR A 185 0.05 23.07 8.14
C TYR A 185 -0.27 24.26 7.23
N LEU A 186 -0.82 24.01 6.04
CA LEU A 186 -1.23 25.06 5.09
C LEU A 186 -2.36 25.94 5.65
N GLU A 187 -3.28 25.37 6.42
CA GLU A 187 -4.34 26.10 7.13
C GLU A 187 -3.77 27.03 8.21
N LEU A 188 -2.83 26.53 9.03
CA LEU A 188 -2.16 27.32 10.08
C LEU A 188 -1.46 28.56 9.53
N ILE A 189 -0.82 28.45 8.36
CA ILE A 189 -0.18 29.58 7.68
C ILE A 189 -1.11 30.36 6.73
N LYS A 190 -2.42 30.07 6.76
CA LYS A 190 -3.46 30.72 5.93
C LYS A 190 -3.21 30.63 4.42
N LYS A 191 -2.56 29.56 3.96
CA LYS A 191 -2.26 29.31 2.53
C LYS A 191 -3.14 28.26 1.87
N GLY A 192 -3.95 27.51 2.62
CA GLY A 192 -4.82 26.47 2.06
C GLY A 192 -5.89 26.00 3.05
N LYS A 193 -6.70 25.04 2.59
CA LYS A 193 -7.65 24.25 3.40
C LYS A 193 -7.66 22.79 2.94
N TYR A 194 -8.01 21.87 3.82
CA TYR A 194 -8.22 20.47 3.44
C TYR A 194 -9.50 20.31 2.58
N SER A 195 -9.51 19.49 1.51
CA SER A 195 -8.35 18.91 0.83
C SER A 195 -7.70 19.93 -0.16
N PRO A 196 -6.36 19.96 -0.29
CA PRO A 196 -5.65 20.94 -1.10
C PRO A 196 -5.82 20.64 -2.59
N VAL A 197 -6.07 19.39 -2.96
CA VAL A 197 -6.29 18.91 -4.33
C VAL A 197 -7.65 18.23 -4.47
N ARG A 198 -8.06 17.85 -5.69
CA ARG A 198 -9.28 17.06 -5.90
C ARG A 198 -9.07 15.65 -5.34
N SER A 199 -10.12 15.05 -4.78
CA SER A 199 -10.06 13.70 -4.19
C SER A 199 -9.54 12.65 -5.17
N ILE A 200 -9.92 12.71 -6.45
CA ILE A 200 -9.35 11.81 -7.47
C ILE A 200 -7.85 12.00 -7.66
N ASP A 201 -7.32 13.23 -7.56
CA ASP A 201 -5.89 13.47 -7.70
C ASP A 201 -5.14 13.04 -6.43
N GLU A 202 -5.79 13.14 -5.27
CA GLU A 202 -5.28 12.61 -4.00
C GLU A 202 -5.11 11.09 -4.06
N GLU A 203 -6.13 10.34 -4.52
CA GLU A 203 -6.04 8.88 -4.68
C GLU A 203 -4.95 8.45 -5.67
N LYS A 204 -4.87 9.12 -6.82
CA LYS A 204 -3.82 8.86 -7.82
C LYS A 204 -2.42 9.09 -7.26
N PHE A 205 -2.28 10.14 -6.44
CA PHE A 205 -1.03 10.46 -5.81
C PHE A 205 -0.68 9.46 -4.70
N ALA A 206 -1.65 9.07 -3.87
CA ALA A 206 -1.47 8.03 -2.86
C ALA A 206 -1.02 6.69 -3.48
N GLU A 207 -1.63 6.29 -4.58
CA GLU A 207 -1.23 5.07 -5.30
C GLU A 207 0.17 5.22 -5.91
N TRP A 208 0.50 6.38 -6.50
CA TRP A 208 1.85 6.66 -7.01
C TRP A 208 2.90 6.58 -5.91
N VAL A 209 2.63 7.18 -4.76
CA VAL A 209 3.52 7.15 -3.59
C VAL A 209 3.69 5.71 -3.12
N ALA A 210 2.62 4.93 -3.00
CA ALA A 210 2.70 3.54 -2.58
C ALA A 210 3.64 2.73 -3.49
N PHE A 211 3.44 2.80 -4.81
CA PHE A 211 4.32 2.12 -5.77
C PHE A 211 5.78 2.60 -5.70
N LYS A 212 6.02 3.91 -5.71
CA LYS A 212 7.37 4.49 -5.63
C LYS A 212 8.08 4.13 -4.34
N THR A 213 7.35 4.06 -3.24
CA THR A 213 7.89 3.65 -1.95
C THR A 213 8.34 2.20 -2.03
N MET A 214 7.50 1.30 -2.56
CA MET A 214 7.84 -0.11 -2.72
C MET A 214 9.07 -0.37 -3.61
N GLU A 215 9.37 0.49 -4.58
CA GLU A 215 10.61 0.39 -5.39
C GLU A 215 11.90 0.61 -4.58
N SER A 216 11.82 1.42 -3.52
CA SER A 216 12.95 1.79 -2.66
C SER A 216 12.91 1.10 -1.30
N TYR A 217 11.76 0.54 -0.93
CA TYR A 217 11.54 -0.12 0.35
C TYR A 217 12.28 -1.44 0.39
N LYS A 218 13.19 -1.56 1.36
CA LYS A 218 13.82 -2.82 1.70
C LYS A 218 13.16 -3.32 2.97
N VAL A 219 12.44 -4.43 2.86
CA VAL A 219 12.08 -5.20 4.05
C VAL A 219 13.41 -5.67 4.65
N PRO A 220 13.71 -5.36 5.92
CA PRO A 220 14.93 -5.87 6.57
C PRO A 220 14.99 -7.39 6.43
N GLU A 221 16.17 -7.95 6.19
CA GLU A 221 16.38 -9.40 5.97
C GLU A 221 15.75 -10.26 7.08
N VAL A 222 15.66 -9.69 8.28
CA VAL A 222 14.82 -10.19 9.37
C VAL A 222 13.61 -9.28 9.50
N LEU A 223 12.45 -9.72 9.00
CA LEU A 223 11.18 -8.99 9.07
C LEU A 223 10.81 -8.44 10.45
N TYR A 224 11.25 -9.14 11.50
CA TYR A 224 11.10 -8.77 12.91
C TYR A 224 11.94 -7.54 13.35
N GLN A 225 12.82 -7.03 12.49
CA GLN A 225 13.56 -5.78 12.78
C GLN A 225 12.77 -4.53 12.42
N SER A 226 11.73 -4.63 11.58
CA SER A 226 10.83 -3.52 11.30
C SER A 226 9.60 -3.61 12.20
N ARG A 227 9.51 -2.71 13.19
CA ARG A 227 8.32 -2.58 14.05
C ARG A 227 7.02 -2.41 13.25
N LYS A 228 7.08 -1.73 12.10
CA LYS A 228 5.95 -1.57 11.16
C LYS A 228 5.51 -2.91 10.57
N ALA A 229 6.45 -3.66 10.02
CA ALA A 229 6.16 -4.96 9.42
C ALA A 229 5.65 -5.95 10.48
N GLU A 230 6.30 -6.01 11.64
CA GLU A 230 5.88 -6.85 12.77
C GLU A 230 4.45 -6.53 13.20
N ARG A 231 4.11 -5.24 13.35
CA ARG A 231 2.75 -4.84 13.72
C ARG A 231 1.73 -5.24 12.68
N LEU A 232 1.99 -4.98 11.40
CA LEU A 232 1.07 -5.36 10.32
C LEU A 232 0.90 -6.89 10.28
N ILE A 233 1.97 -7.66 10.40
CA ILE A 233 1.90 -9.13 10.49
C ILE A 233 1.05 -9.57 11.68
N ASN A 234 1.30 -9.01 12.87
CA ASN A 234 0.57 -9.37 14.08
C ASN A 234 -0.92 -9.07 13.95
N MET A 235 -1.29 -7.93 13.36
CA MET A 235 -2.68 -7.58 13.08
C MET A 235 -3.36 -8.59 12.17
N PHE A 236 -2.68 -9.05 11.13
CA PHE A 236 -3.23 -10.00 10.14
C PHE A 236 -2.86 -11.47 10.40
N SER A 237 -2.27 -11.78 11.56
CA SER A 237 -1.75 -13.11 11.88
C SER A 237 -2.81 -14.21 11.77
N TYR A 238 -4.07 -13.88 12.03
CA TYR A 238 -5.20 -14.79 11.93
C TYR A 238 -5.45 -15.33 10.51
N MET A 239 -5.03 -14.61 9.47
CA MET A 239 -5.19 -15.02 8.06
C MET A 239 -3.88 -15.49 7.43
N LEU A 240 -2.82 -15.67 8.23
CA LEU A 240 -1.50 -16.09 7.76
C LEU A 240 -1.15 -17.49 8.29
N PRO A 241 -0.52 -18.34 7.47
CA PRO A 241 -0.02 -19.61 7.95
C PRO A 241 1.17 -19.42 8.90
N PRO A 242 1.37 -20.32 9.88
CA PRO A 242 2.59 -20.33 10.65
C PRO A 242 3.77 -20.61 9.69
N ALA A 243 4.72 -19.68 9.65
CA ALA A 243 5.92 -19.75 8.82
C ALA A 243 7.16 -19.55 9.68
N ASP A 244 8.27 -20.16 9.29
CA ASP A 244 9.56 -19.98 9.94
C ASP A 244 10.10 -18.56 9.68
N PRO A 245 10.27 -17.72 10.72
CA PRO A 245 10.84 -16.37 10.63
C PRO A 245 12.09 -16.24 9.75
N GLU A 246 13.00 -17.20 9.87
CA GLU A 246 14.31 -17.16 9.20
C GLU A 246 14.22 -17.49 7.71
N LYS A 247 13.08 -18.05 7.27
CA LYS A 247 12.82 -18.43 5.89
C LYS A 247 11.94 -17.44 5.13
N ILE A 248 11.47 -16.39 5.79
CA ILE A 248 10.74 -15.31 5.14
C ILE A 248 11.76 -14.44 4.40
N VAL A 249 11.47 -14.09 3.14
CA VAL A 249 12.43 -13.40 2.25
C VAL A 249 11.86 -12.10 1.73
N ASP A 250 12.74 -11.12 1.50
CA ASP A 250 12.37 -9.86 0.87
C ASP A 250 11.96 -10.08 -0.60
N VAL A 251 10.68 -9.84 -0.88
CA VAL A 251 10.11 -9.91 -2.23
C VAL A 251 9.79 -8.53 -2.81
N THR A 252 10.06 -7.41 -2.11
CA THR A 252 9.60 -6.07 -2.52
C THR A 252 10.03 -5.67 -3.92
N PHE A 253 11.15 -6.18 -4.42
CA PHE A 253 11.66 -5.93 -5.77
C PHE A 253 10.72 -6.38 -6.89
N ALA A 254 9.93 -7.43 -6.68
CA ALA A 254 8.99 -7.96 -7.66
C ALA A 254 7.61 -7.28 -7.54
N ILE A 255 7.32 -6.71 -6.37
CA ILE A 255 5.96 -6.38 -5.93
C ILE A 255 5.36 -5.22 -6.69
N PRO A 256 6.05 -4.09 -6.95
CA PRO A 256 5.51 -3.02 -7.79
C PRO A 256 5.05 -3.53 -9.16
N THR A 257 5.81 -4.44 -9.77
CA THR A 257 5.46 -5.02 -11.08
C THR A 257 4.24 -5.92 -10.98
N LEU A 258 4.19 -6.81 -9.98
CA LEU A 258 3.13 -7.80 -9.85
C LEU A 258 1.82 -7.19 -9.37
N LEU A 259 1.87 -6.25 -8.41
CA LEU A 259 0.69 -5.52 -7.94
C LEU A 259 0.11 -4.63 -9.04
N TYR A 260 0.95 -3.96 -9.83
CA TYR A 260 0.46 -3.11 -10.93
C TYR A 260 -0.36 -3.90 -11.95
N VAL A 261 0.05 -5.14 -12.25
CA VAL A 261 -0.74 -6.07 -13.08
C VAL A 261 -1.99 -6.51 -12.35
N HIS A 262 -1.87 -6.93 -11.08
CA HIS A 262 -2.97 -7.45 -10.28
C HIS A 262 -4.12 -6.46 -10.08
N PHE A 263 -3.80 -5.20 -9.79
CA PHE A 263 -4.76 -4.12 -9.59
C PHE A 263 -5.26 -3.50 -10.89
N ASN A 264 -4.73 -3.93 -12.04
CA ASN A 264 -5.06 -3.36 -13.35
C ASN A 264 -4.85 -1.83 -13.38
N SER A 265 -3.77 -1.35 -12.75
CA SER A 265 -3.59 0.06 -12.40
C SER A 265 -3.48 1.00 -13.61
N HIS A 266 -3.13 0.50 -14.81
CA HIS A 266 -3.06 1.32 -16.03
C HIS A 266 -4.43 1.70 -16.60
N GLU A 267 -5.46 0.91 -16.32
CA GLU A 267 -6.85 1.13 -16.77
C GLU A 267 -7.71 1.79 -15.69
N ALA A 268 -7.25 1.78 -14.43
CA ALA A 268 -7.96 2.38 -13.32
C ALA A 268 -8.13 3.90 -13.53
N THR A 269 -9.36 4.40 -13.39
CA THR A 269 -9.62 5.84 -13.51
C THR A 269 -9.22 6.60 -12.23
N ILE A 270 -9.57 6.04 -11.08
CA ILE A 270 -9.32 6.63 -9.76
C ILE A 270 -7.94 6.20 -9.24
N PHE A 271 -7.65 4.89 -9.26
CA PHE A 271 -6.42 4.31 -8.75
C PHE A 271 -5.31 4.18 -9.80
N SER A 272 -5.28 5.08 -10.80
CA SER A 272 -4.15 5.13 -11.75
C SER A 272 -3.02 5.93 -11.10
N PRO A 273 -1.88 5.32 -10.75
CA PRO A 273 -0.81 6.00 -10.03
C PRO A 273 -0.22 7.14 -10.88
N GLU A 274 -0.45 8.36 -10.45
CA GLU A 274 -0.12 9.57 -11.22
C GLU A 274 0.12 10.77 -10.28
N VAL A 275 1.16 11.54 -10.59
CA VAL A 275 1.34 12.89 -10.05
C VAL A 275 0.81 13.87 -11.09
N THR A 276 -0.31 14.52 -10.77
CA THR A 276 -0.86 15.55 -11.65
C THR A 276 -0.13 16.88 -11.48
N LYS A 277 -0.36 17.81 -12.42
CA LYS A 277 0.19 19.18 -12.30
C LYS A 277 -0.25 19.87 -11.01
N GLU A 278 -1.51 19.67 -10.61
CA GLU A 278 -2.08 20.25 -9.38
C GLU A 278 -1.38 19.69 -8.14
N VAL A 279 -1.23 18.36 -8.07
CA VAL A 279 -0.48 17.67 -7.00
C VAL A 279 0.96 18.16 -6.91
N SER A 280 1.67 18.22 -8.05
CA SER A 280 3.04 18.71 -8.10
C SER A 280 3.14 20.15 -7.58
N GLN A 281 2.25 21.05 -8.01
CA GLN A 281 2.24 22.44 -7.55
C GLN A 281 1.94 22.60 -6.06
N CYS A 282 1.01 21.79 -5.53
CA CYS A 282 0.58 21.88 -4.13
C CYS A 282 1.59 21.23 -3.16
N PHE A 283 2.18 20.10 -3.54
CA PHE A 283 2.90 19.25 -2.59
C PHE A 283 4.42 19.27 -2.71
N SER A 284 5.00 19.51 -3.89
CA SER A 284 6.44 19.34 -4.19
C SER A 284 7.41 19.47 -3.00
N ILE A 285 7.67 20.70 -2.53
CA ILE A 285 8.71 20.97 -1.52
C ILE A 285 8.32 20.43 -0.15
N ILE A 286 7.04 20.53 0.21
CA ILE A 286 6.55 20.14 1.54
C ILE A 286 6.49 18.62 1.67
N TRP A 287 6.18 17.93 0.56
CA TRP A 287 6.03 16.49 0.51
C TRP A 287 7.27 15.74 0.95
N GLU A 288 8.46 16.06 0.40
CA GLU A 288 9.67 15.32 0.76
C GLU A 288 10.00 15.45 2.26
N VAL A 289 9.80 16.65 2.84
CA VAL A 289 9.98 16.86 4.28
C VAL A 289 9.00 16.01 5.08
N MET A 290 7.71 16.09 4.77
CA MET A 290 6.67 15.36 5.50
C MET A 290 6.80 13.85 5.32
N LYS A 291 7.09 13.38 4.11
CA LYS A 291 7.36 11.97 3.82
C LYS A 291 8.49 11.43 4.68
N HIS A 292 9.60 12.15 4.85
CA HIS A 292 10.70 11.71 5.71
C HIS A 292 10.25 11.56 7.18
N LEU A 293 9.46 12.50 7.70
CA LEU A 293 8.96 12.43 9.08
C LEU A 293 8.11 11.16 9.31
N HIS A 294 7.21 10.84 8.38
CA HIS A 294 6.30 9.71 8.56
C HIS A 294 6.90 8.35 8.16
N PHE A 295 7.66 8.31 7.06
CA PHE A 295 8.13 7.03 6.54
C PHE A 295 9.27 6.46 7.38
N THR A 296 10.10 7.31 8.01
CA THR A 296 11.23 6.85 8.83
C THR A 296 11.09 7.06 10.32
N LEU A 297 10.52 8.18 10.79
CA LEU A 297 10.62 8.55 12.21
C LEU A 297 9.44 8.06 13.07
N GLU A 298 8.35 7.57 12.45
CA GLU A 298 7.13 7.15 13.18
C GLU A 298 6.54 8.25 14.09
N THR A 299 6.84 9.50 13.77
CA THR A 299 6.40 10.68 14.50
C THR A 299 5.47 11.50 13.65
N ASP A 300 4.30 11.82 14.20
CA ASP A 300 3.35 12.72 13.57
C ASP A 300 3.90 14.16 13.75
N PRO A 301 3.98 14.97 12.69
CA PRO A 301 4.47 16.34 12.76
C PRO A 301 3.55 17.27 13.57
N LEU A 302 2.31 16.85 13.80
CA LEU A 302 1.29 17.58 14.55
C LEU A 302 0.82 16.70 15.71
N GLU A 303 1.16 17.11 16.92
CA GLU A 303 0.69 16.43 18.14
C GLU A 303 -0.78 16.82 18.41
N LEU A 304 -1.67 15.83 18.34
CA LEU A 304 -3.05 15.99 18.77
C LEU A 304 -3.15 15.96 20.30
N PRO A 305 -4.22 16.55 20.89
CA PRO A 305 -4.49 16.40 22.32
C PRO A 305 -4.45 14.93 22.73
N GLU A 306 -3.83 14.62 23.86
CA GLU A 306 -3.61 13.26 24.42
C GLU A 306 -2.46 12.44 23.79
N GLY A 307 -1.66 13.01 22.88
CA GLY A 307 -0.38 12.43 22.46
C GLY A 307 -0.49 11.19 21.56
N TYR A 308 -1.63 11.00 20.91
CA TYR A 308 -1.87 9.88 20.00
C TYR A 308 -1.17 10.08 18.65
N THR A 309 -0.60 8.99 18.11
CA THR A 309 -0.01 8.98 16.76
C THR A 309 -0.77 8.07 15.79
N VAL A 310 -0.82 8.39 14.49
CA VAL A 310 -1.47 7.53 13.47
C VAL A 310 -0.84 6.15 13.41
N PHE A 311 0.48 6.05 13.67
CA PHE A 311 1.13 4.76 13.80
C PHE A 311 0.46 3.90 14.87
N THR A 312 0.04 4.46 16.00
CA THR A 312 -0.72 3.74 17.05
C THR A 312 -2.18 3.47 16.69
N ARG A 313 -2.71 4.11 15.65
CA ARG A 313 -4.13 4.08 15.26
C ARG A 313 -4.37 3.37 13.94
N ILE A 314 -3.90 2.13 13.87
CA ILE A 314 -4.18 1.19 12.79
C ILE A 314 -5.07 0.09 13.36
N PHE A 315 -6.22 -0.13 12.72
CA PHE A 315 -7.27 -1.05 13.15
C PHE A 315 -7.70 -1.97 12.01
N LEU A 316 -8.42 -3.04 12.36
CA LEU A 316 -9.16 -3.88 11.42
C LEU A 316 -10.65 -3.55 11.49
N THR A 317 -11.35 -3.61 10.36
CA THR A 317 -12.80 -3.49 10.26
C THR A 317 -13.38 -4.65 9.46
N ARG A 318 -14.64 -5.01 9.73
CA ARG A 318 -15.37 -6.05 8.99
C ARG A 318 -15.98 -5.55 7.68
N TYR A 319 -16.04 -4.23 7.51
CA TYR A 319 -16.72 -3.55 6.39
C TYR A 319 -15.87 -3.39 5.15
#